data_AF-A0A6S6SWR7-F1
#
_entry.id   AF-A0A6S6SWR7-F1
#
_cell.length_a   1.000
_cell.length_b   1.000
_cell.length_c   1.000
_cell.angle_alpha   90.00
_cell.angle_beta   90.00
_cell.angle_gamma   90.00
#
_symmetry.space_group_name_H-M   'P 1'
#
loop_
_entity.id
_entity.type
_entity.pdbx_description
1 polymer ?
#
loop_
_entity_poly.entity_id
_entity_poly.type
_entity_poly.pdbx_seq_one_letter_code
_entity_poly.pdbx_strand_id
1 'polypeptide(L)'
;MNRNKLIPILLFLLLLLIILCTWCHTGKIVKKRAISSSEMIHSSSNILNAEPINFYLQKNKNVFELQGSFSNQQEVEKIHSALGINELDNSSIIDENLIPKDDVLALTQTLLPLFYEKYETGSILYENNQLIIDGIVSTQADKYALGTLLANSKVPSKNNTIIVPSEPTVEEIAAIQAEEEAKLQAIKVEEAKKAKLLADEKAIQEAKELAEAQKNEEQKEQVVQAIEIKIKKIIAFEDINFELNKATLTEKSINTLRQIATVLKEHQNVHVEIEGHTDGSGDETYNLTLSQSRVDMVKERLVAMEVSANRIKAIGYGETKPLVSNDTEENRRKNRRVEFKILGE
;
A
#
# COMPACT_ATOMS: atom_id res chain seq x y z
N MET A 1 0.76 3.75 16.50
CA MET A 1 0.28 2.40 16.86
C MET A 1 1.16 1.83 17.96
N ASN A 2 0.58 1.57 19.12
CA ASN A 2 1.29 1.24 20.36
C ASN A 2 1.75 -0.23 20.31
N ARG A 3 3.07 -0.48 20.22
CA ARG A 3 3.66 -1.82 20.07
C ARG A 3 3.34 -2.79 21.23
N ASN A 4 2.85 -2.28 22.37
CA ASN A 4 2.53 -3.08 23.54
C ASN A 4 1.15 -3.75 23.54
N LYS A 5 0.29 -3.51 22.52
CA LYS A 5 -1.03 -4.19 22.40
C LYS A 5 -1.09 -5.29 21.34
N LEU A 6 -0.08 -5.41 20.45
CA LEU A 6 -0.05 -6.47 19.42
C LEU A 6 0.48 -7.82 19.94
N ILE A 7 1.35 -7.80 20.94
CA ILE A 7 2.02 -9.00 21.47
C ILE A 7 1.03 -10.02 22.09
N PRO A 8 0.04 -9.64 22.92
CA PRO A 8 -0.89 -10.63 23.48
C PRO A 8 -1.85 -11.23 22.45
N ILE A 9 -2.23 -10.47 21.40
CA ILE A 9 -3.12 -10.94 20.33
C ILE A 9 -2.39 -11.94 19.42
N LEU A 10 -1.10 -11.71 19.15
CA LEU A 10 -0.27 -12.61 18.35
C LEU A 10 0.01 -13.94 19.10
N LEU A 11 0.19 -13.88 20.42
CA LEU A 11 0.34 -15.07 21.27
C LEU A 11 -0.95 -15.90 21.37
N PHE A 12 -2.11 -15.24 21.39
CA PHE A 12 -3.41 -15.92 21.41
C PHE A 12 -3.72 -16.63 20.09
N LEU A 13 -3.39 -16.02 18.95
CA LEU A 13 -3.51 -16.63 17.62
C LEU A 13 -2.53 -17.80 17.42
N LEU A 14 -1.31 -17.72 17.97
CA LEU A 14 -0.33 -18.80 17.91
C LEU A 14 -0.78 -20.03 18.74
N LEU A 15 -1.40 -19.80 19.90
CA LEU A 15 -1.95 -20.85 20.74
C LEU A 15 -3.12 -21.57 20.05
N LEU A 16 -3.99 -20.82 19.35
CA LEU A 16 -5.11 -21.37 18.59
C LEU A 16 -4.64 -22.24 17.41
N LEU A 17 -3.54 -21.86 16.74
CA LEU A 17 -2.95 -22.62 15.63
C LEU A 17 -2.33 -23.95 16.09
N ILE A 18 -1.76 -24.00 17.30
CA ILE A 18 -1.17 -25.22 17.88
C ILE A 18 -2.28 -26.22 18.25
N ILE A 19 -3.43 -25.73 18.74
CA ILE A 19 -4.61 -26.56 19.07
C ILE A 19 -5.27 -27.14 17.81
N LEU A 20 -5.26 -26.40 16.69
CA LEU A 20 -5.76 -26.90 15.39
C LEU A 20 -4.82 -27.93 14.73
N CYS A 21 -3.51 -27.84 14.97
CA CYS A 21 -2.54 -28.80 14.42
C CYS A 21 -2.53 -30.15 15.15
N THR A 22 -2.81 -30.19 16.46
CA THR A 22 -2.87 -31.46 17.22
C THR A 22 -4.14 -32.27 16.92
N TRP A 23 -5.21 -31.62 16.46
CA TRP A 23 -6.46 -32.30 16.08
C TRP A 23 -6.45 -32.92 14.66
N CYS A 24 -5.45 -32.58 13.84
CA CYS A 24 -5.30 -33.14 12.49
C CYS A 24 -4.47 -34.45 12.45
N HIS A 25 -3.78 -34.81 13.54
CA HIS A 25 -2.81 -35.93 13.55
C HIS A 25 -3.29 -37.23 14.19
N THR A 26 -4.51 -37.30 14.73
CA THR A 26 -5.09 -38.53 15.32
C THR A 26 -6.21 -39.17 14.50
N GLY A 27 -6.57 -38.58 13.36
CA GLY A 27 -7.64 -39.06 12.48
C GLY A 27 -7.15 -39.89 11.29
N LYS A 28 -6.45 -41.01 11.51
CA LYS A 28 -6.29 -42.13 10.55
C LYS A 28 -5.33 -43.18 11.12
N ILE A 29 -5.86 -44.34 11.51
CA ILE A 29 -5.45 -45.70 11.11
C ILE A 29 -6.21 -46.68 12.02
N VAL A 30 -7.37 -47.14 11.54
CA VAL A 30 -7.98 -48.41 11.94
C VAL A 30 -8.06 -49.24 10.66
N LYS A 31 -7.27 -50.31 10.57
CA LYS A 31 -7.44 -51.36 9.55
C LYS A 31 -7.69 -52.70 10.26
N LYS A 32 -8.88 -53.24 9.98
CA LYS A 32 -9.38 -54.58 10.36
C LYS A 32 -8.68 -55.70 9.55
N ARG A 33 -8.79 -56.91 10.13
CA ARG A 33 -8.55 -58.30 9.61
C ARG A 33 -7.12 -58.81 9.78
N ALA A 34 -6.86 -60.06 10.18
CA ALA A 34 -7.67 -61.29 10.14
C ALA A 34 -7.31 -62.27 11.28
N ILE A 35 -8.26 -63.17 11.58
CA ILE A 35 -8.13 -64.35 12.43
C ILE A 35 -7.29 -65.41 11.69
N SER A 36 -6.35 -66.05 12.39
CA SER A 36 -5.78 -67.36 12.01
C SER A 36 -5.52 -68.19 13.26
N SER A 37 -6.00 -69.42 13.22
CA SER A 37 -5.96 -70.46 14.26
C SER A 37 -4.61 -71.19 14.32
N SER A 38 -4.37 -71.90 15.43
CA SER A 38 -3.17 -72.69 15.83
C SER A 38 -2.19 -71.85 16.66
N GLU A 39 -1.86 -72.16 17.92
CA GLU A 39 -1.39 -73.45 18.43
C GLU A 39 -1.43 -73.44 19.98
N MET A 40 -1.76 -74.57 20.60
CA MET A 40 -1.75 -74.76 22.07
C MET A 40 -0.34 -75.01 22.60
N ILE A 41 0.11 -74.25 23.60
CA ILE A 41 1.10 -74.71 24.61
C ILE A 41 0.80 -74.05 25.97
N HIS A 42 0.65 -74.88 27.01
CA HIS A 42 0.56 -74.49 28.42
C HIS A 42 1.79 -73.69 28.89
N SER A 43 1.60 -72.68 29.75
CA SER A 43 2.46 -72.43 30.91
C SER A 43 1.94 -71.27 31.75
N SER A 44 1.84 -71.53 33.05
CA SER A 44 1.46 -70.66 34.15
C SER A 44 2.30 -69.38 34.30
N SER A 45 1.77 -68.49 35.17
CA SER A 45 2.39 -67.33 35.85
C SER A 45 2.48 -65.99 35.10
N ASN A 46 1.56 -65.07 35.41
CA ASN A 46 1.85 -63.65 35.64
C ASN A 46 0.62 -62.93 36.23
N ILE A 47 0.40 -63.10 37.54
CA ILE A 47 -0.40 -62.15 38.33
C ILE A 47 0.63 -61.17 38.88
N LEU A 48 0.91 -60.08 38.17
CA LEU A 48 1.64 -58.89 38.63
C LEU A 48 1.60 -57.88 37.47
N ASN A 49 0.96 -56.73 37.70
CA ASN A 49 0.66 -55.61 36.78
C ASN A 49 -0.79 -55.57 36.27
N ALA A 50 -1.75 -55.37 37.20
CA ALA A 50 -3.08 -54.87 36.82
C ALA A 50 -3.00 -53.37 36.56
N GLU A 51 -3.42 -52.92 35.37
CA GLU A 51 -3.53 -51.50 35.06
C GLU A 51 -4.66 -50.87 35.91
N PRO A 52 -4.51 -49.62 36.41
CA PRO A 52 -5.60 -48.94 37.09
C PRO A 52 -6.72 -48.59 36.10
N ILE A 53 -7.96 -48.55 36.57
CA ILE A 53 -9.08 -47.98 35.81
C ILE A 53 -8.68 -46.58 35.38
N ASN A 54 -8.74 -46.31 34.07
CA ASN A 54 -8.54 -44.98 33.51
C ASN A 54 -9.86 -44.56 32.86
N PHE A 55 -10.35 -43.38 33.22
CA PHE A 55 -11.51 -42.82 32.55
C PHE A 55 -11.37 -41.31 32.34
N TYR A 56 -11.98 -40.87 31.26
CA TYR A 56 -12.09 -39.48 30.86
C TYR A 56 -13.57 -39.18 30.62
N LEU A 57 -14.09 -38.21 31.38
CA LEU A 57 -15.42 -37.66 31.19
C LEU A 57 -15.28 -36.22 30.71
N GLN A 58 -15.86 -35.91 29.56
CA GLN A 58 -15.94 -34.55 29.04
C GLN A 58 -17.36 -34.04 29.08
N LYS A 59 -17.53 -32.80 29.53
CA LYS A 59 -18.78 -32.03 29.45
C LYS A 59 -18.59 -30.82 28.56
N ASN A 60 -19.38 -30.73 27.50
CA ASN A 60 -19.49 -29.52 26.70
C ASN A 60 -20.95 -29.05 26.69
N LYS A 61 -21.27 -28.08 27.55
CA LYS A 61 -22.65 -27.63 27.81
C LYS A 61 -23.53 -28.81 28.26
N ASN A 62 -24.41 -29.30 27.39
CA ASN A 62 -25.34 -30.39 27.69
C ASN A 62 -24.92 -31.74 27.09
N VAL A 63 -23.76 -31.82 26.43
CA VAL A 63 -23.24 -33.05 25.81
C VAL A 63 -22.17 -33.66 26.69
N PHE A 64 -22.25 -34.99 26.87
CA PHE A 64 -21.34 -35.77 27.69
C PHE A 64 -20.70 -36.90 26.89
N GLU A 65 -19.39 -37.02 27.02
CA GLU A 65 -18.61 -38.11 26.42
C GLU A 65 -17.83 -38.81 27.52
N LEU A 66 -18.01 -40.13 27.66
CA LEU A 66 -17.26 -40.97 28.59
C LEU A 66 -16.41 -41.95 27.79
N GLN A 67 -15.12 -41.96 28.08
CA GLN A 67 -14.14 -42.87 27.49
C GLN A 67 -13.35 -43.52 28.62
N GLY A 68 -13.07 -44.82 28.53
CA GLY A 68 -12.27 -45.48 29.55
C GLY A 68 -12.30 -47.00 29.50
N SER A 69 -11.46 -47.60 30.33
CA SER A 69 -11.40 -49.04 30.55
C SER A 69 -11.98 -49.37 31.92
N PHE A 70 -13.06 -50.17 31.94
CA PHE A 70 -13.80 -50.51 33.16
C PHE A 70 -13.74 -52.01 33.43
N SER A 71 -13.76 -52.39 34.70
CA SER A 71 -13.63 -53.81 35.09
C SER A 71 -14.89 -54.62 34.78
N ASN A 72 -16.05 -53.96 34.73
CA ASN A 72 -17.33 -54.59 34.42
C ASN A 72 -18.39 -53.54 34.00
N GLN A 73 -19.48 -54.02 33.40
CA GLN A 73 -20.61 -53.20 32.96
C GLN A 73 -21.32 -52.46 34.11
N GLN A 74 -21.30 -52.99 35.34
CA GLN A 74 -21.98 -52.36 36.48
C GLN A 74 -21.30 -51.05 36.93
N GLU A 75 -19.99 -50.91 36.72
CA GLU A 75 -19.27 -49.66 36.99
C GLU A 75 -19.69 -48.54 36.03
N VAL A 76 -19.82 -48.88 34.75
CA VAL A 76 -20.33 -47.97 33.72
C VAL A 76 -21.77 -47.53 34.07
N GLU A 77 -22.64 -48.48 34.46
CA GLU A 77 -24.02 -48.19 34.86
C GLU A 77 -24.13 -47.30 36.11
N LYS A 78 -23.21 -47.43 37.06
CA LYS A 78 -23.15 -46.56 38.24
C LYS A 78 -22.76 -45.12 37.88
N ILE A 79 -21.84 -44.92 36.94
CA ILE A 79 -21.47 -43.60 36.44
C ILE A 79 -22.63 -42.97 35.65
N HIS A 80 -23.28 -43.76 34.78
CA HIS A 80 -24.50 -43.35 34.08
C HIS A 80 -25.60 -42.90 35.06
N SER A 81 -25.85 -43.71 36.10
CA SER A 81 -26.89 -43.40 37.10
C SER A 81 -26.56 -42.15 37.92
N ALA A 82 -25.28 -41.92 38.23
CA ALA A 82 -24.83 -40.73 38.97
C ALA A 82 -24.92 -39.43 38.13
N LEU A 83 -24.85 -39.53 36.80
CA LEU A 83 -24.94 -38.40 35.88
C LEU A 83 -26.39 -38.02 35.52
N GLY A 84 -27.37 -38.91 35.72
CA GLY A 84 -28.79 -38.62 35.49
C GLY A 84 -29.15 -38.29 34.02
N ILE A 85 -28.35 -38.75 33.06
CA ILE A 85 -28.49 -38.45 31.63
C ILE A 85 -29.04 -39.65 30.84
N ASN A 86 -29.91 -39.37 29.86
CA ASN A 86 -30.60 -40.38 29.06
C ASN A 86 -29.79 -40.90 27.86
N GLU A 87 -28.78 -40.15 27.40
CA GLU A 87 -27.91 -40.53 26.28
C GLU A 87 -26.45 -40.12 26.60
N LEU A 88 -25.56 -41.10 26.50
CA LEU A 88 -24.11 -40.98 26.73
C LEU A 88 -23.48 -41.62 25.50
N ASP A 89 -22.70 -40.86 24.73
CA ASP A 89 -21.95 -41.45 23.62
C ASP A 89 -20.80 -42.25 24.23
N ASN A 90 -20.95 -43.57 24.24
CA ASN A 90 -20.18 -44.46 25.10
C ASN A 90 -19.16 -45.25 24.28
N SER A 91 -17.88 -44.90 24.41
CA SER A 91 -16.76 -45.64 23.82
C SER A 91 -15.94 -46.37 24.90
N SER A 92 -16.64 -46.98 25.86
CA SER A 92 -16.05 -47.73 26.95
C SER A 92 -15.55 -49.11 26.51
N ILE A 93 -14.36 -49.49 26.96
CA ILE A 93 -13.76 -50.82 26.79
C ILE A 93 -13.93 -51.57 28.12
N ILE A 94 -14.44 -52.80 28.09
CA ILE A 94 -14.57 -53.65 29.28
C ILE A 94 -13.37 -54.59 29.32
N ASP A 95 -12.58 -54.55 30.39
CA ASP A 95 -11.46 -55.47 30.63
C ASP A 95 -11.60 -56.11 32.01
N GLU A 96 -11.96 -57.40 32.02
CA GLU A 96 -12.21 -58.20 33.22
C GLU A 96 -10.95 -58.42 34.10
N ASN A 97 -9.76 -58.03 33.63
CA ASN A 97 -8.52 -58.13 34.39
C ASN A 97 -8.23 -56.88 35.26
N LEU A 98 -9.05 -55.84 35.15
CA LEU A 98 -8.95 -54.62 35.97
C LEU A 98 -9.44 -54.89 37.40
N ILE A 99 -8.72 -54.36 38.40
CA ILE A 99 -9.12 -54.45 39.80
C ILE A 99 -10.05 -53.27 40.14
N PRO A 100 -11.29 -53.52 40.60
CA PRO A 100 -12.19 -52.46 41.06
C PRO A 100 -11.57 -51.66 42.21
N LYS A 101 -11.59 -50.33 42.11
CA LYS A 101 -11.22 -49.44 43.22
C LYS A 101 -12.45 -48.71 43.74
N ASP A 102 -13.05 -49.27 44.78
CA ASP A 102 -14.28 -48.76 45.42
C ASP A 102 -14.20 -47.27 45.82
N ASP A 103 -13.02 -46.79 46.20
CA ASP A 103 -12.78 -45.39 46.58
C ASP A 103 -12.96 -44.40 45.40
N VAL A 104 -12.63 -44.81 44.18
CA VAL A 104 -12.77 -43.98 42.96
C VAL A 104 -14.25 -43.90 42.58
N LEU A 105 -14.94 -45.04 42.67
CA LEU A 105 -16.37 -45.14 42.39
C LEU A 105 -17.19 -44.31 43.38
N ALA A 106 -16.88 -44.36 44.67
CA ALA A 106 -17.53 -43.54 45.70
C ALA A 106 -17.29 -42.04 45.48
N LEU A 107 -16.07 -41.64 45.08
CA LEU A 107 -15.76 -40.25 44.75
C LEU A 107 -16.52 -39.78 43.51
N THR A 108 -16.60 -40.60 42.46
CA THR A 108 -17.37 -40.27 41.26
C THR A 108 -18.87 -40.07 41.57
N GLN A 109 -19.47 -40.90 42.43
CA GLN A 109 -20.87 -40.72 42.82
C GLN A 109 -21.16 -39.39 43.54
N THR A 110 -20.19 -38.84 44.26
CA THR A 110 -20.35 -37.56 44.99
C THR A 110 -20.00 -36.36 44.11
N LEU A 111 -18.99 -36.51 43.26
CA LEU A 111 -18.44 -35.43 42.44
C LEU A 111 -19.27 -35.17 41.19
N LEU A 112 -19.78 -36.22 40.54
CA LEU A 112 -20.46 -36.12 39.24
C LEU A 112 -21.72 -35.25 39.28
N PRO A 113 -22.60 -35.30 40.31
CA PRO A 113 -23.76 -34.41 40.38
C PRO A 113 -23.37 -32.92 40.46
N LEU A 114 -22.32 -32.60 41.22
CA LEU A 114 -21.84 -31.21 41.33
C LEU A 114 -21.12 -30.75 40.07
N PHE A 115 -20.36 -31.65 39.44
CA PHE A 115 -19.78 -31.38 38.13
C PHE A 115 -20.87 -31.12 37.08
N TYR A 116 -21.94 -31.92 37.12
CA TYR A 116 -23.11 -31.75 36.27
C TYR A 116 -23.81 -30.41 36.52
N GLU A 117 -24.05 -30.02 37.77
CA GLU A 117 -24.83 -28.82 38.08
C GLU A 117 -24.02 -27.53 37.89
N LYS A 118 -22.73 -27.53 38.23
CA LYS A 118 -21.95 -26.30 38.41
C LYS A 118 -20.99 -25.94 37.27
N TYR A 119 -20.61 -26.88 36.42
CA TYR A 119 -19.70 -26.60 35.30
C TYR A 119 -20.46 -26.29 34.02
N GLU A 120 -20.10 -25.22 33.33
CA GLU A 120 -20.61 -24.95 31.97
C GLU A 120 -19.90 -25.85 30.94
N THR A 121 -18.59 -26.00 31.10
CA THR A 121 -17.74 -26.90 30.32
C THR A 121 -16.62 -27.42 31.21
N GLY A 122 -16.15 -28.65 30.99
CA GLY A 122 -15.05 -29.19 31.76
C GLY A 122 -14.73 -30.64 31.42
N SER A 123 -13.71 -31.16 32.08
CA SER A 123 -13.34 -32.56 32.01
C SER A 123 -12.88 -33.11 33.35
N ILE A 124 -13.18 -34.38 33.57
CA ILE A 124 -12.67 -35.18 34.68
C ILE A 124 -11.81 -36.29 34.07
N LEU A 125 -10.53 -36.31 34.43
CA LEU A 125 -9.59 -37.35 34.06
C LEU A 125 -9.15 -38.10 35.33
N TYR A 126 -9.30 -39.41 35.34
CA TYR A 126 -8.66 -40.26 36.33
C TYR A 126 -7.62 -41.13 35.64
N GLU A 127 -6.35 -40.89 35.95
CA GLU A 127 -5.22 -41.60 35.37
C GLU A 127 -4.10 -41.71 36.42
N ASN A 128 -3.36 -42.81 36.44
CA ASN A 128 -2.21 -43.01 37.34
C ASN A 128 -2.53 -42.79 38.83
N ASN A 129 -3.74 -43.17 39.26
CA ASN A 129 -4.24 -43.00 40.63
C ASN A 129 -4.38 -41.53 41.09
N GLN A 130 -4.49 -40.59 40.13
CA GLN A 130 -4.73 -39.17 40.37
C GLN A 130 -5.97 -38.72 39.59
N LEU A 131 -6.81 -37.92 40.25
CA LEU A 131 -7.96 -37.26 39.65
C LEU A 131 -7.58 -35.84 39.21
N ILE A 132 -7.92 -35.45 37.99
CA ILE A 132 -7.72 -34.10 37.47
C ILE A 132 -9.07 -33.58 37.02
N ILE A 133 -9.45 -32.40 37.54
CA ILE A 133 -10.65 -31.69 37.12
C ILE A 133 -10.23 -30.36 36.51
N ASP A 134 -10.65 -30.18 35.26
CA ASP A 134 -10.50 -28.94 34.52
C ASP A 134 -11.89 -28.43 34.13
N GLY A 135 -12.08 -27.11 34.09
CA GLY A 135 -13.32 -26.57 33.58
C GLY A 135 -13.63 -25.14 34.00
N ILE A 136 -14.82 -24.71 33.62
CA ILE A 136 -15.33 -23.36 33.74
C ILE A 136 -16.57 -23.37 34.64
N VAL A 137 -16.55 -22.57 35.70
CA VAL A 137 -17.68 -22.38 36.62
C VAL A 137 -18.12 -20.91 36.65
N SER A 138 -19.41 -20.69 36.89
CA SER A 138 -20.01 -19.36 36.81
C SER A 138 -19.76 -18.51 38.07
N THR A 139 -19.43 -19.12 39.22
CA THR A 139 -19.21 -18.38 40.48
C THR A 139 -17.97 -18.83 41.27
N GLN A 140 -17.45 -17.92 42.09
CA GLN A 140 -16.38 -18.20 43.05
C GLN A 140 -16.82 -19.21 44.12
N ALA A 141 -18.09 -19.21 44.52
CA ALA A 141 -18.64 -20.15 45.49
C ALA A 141 -18.63 -21.60 44.95
N ASP A 142 -19.00 -21.78 43.68
CA ASP A 142 -18.96 -23.09 43.02
C ASP A 142 -17.53 -23.63 42.91
N LYS A 143 -16.57 -22.77 42.55
CA LYS A 143 -15.13 -23.12 42.55
C LYS A 143 -14.66 -23.62 43.92
N TYR A 144 -15.12 -23.01 45.01
CA TYR A 144 -14.73 -23.40 46.37
C TYR A 144 -15.36 -24.72 46.83
N ALA A 145 -16.65 -24.93 46.56
CA ALA A 145 -17.36 -26.15 46.99
C ALA A 145 -16.67 -27.44 46.51
N LEU A 146 -16.17 -27.43 45.26
CA LEU A 146 -15.47 -28.56 44.65
C LEU A 146 -14.06 -28.74 45.22
N GLY A 147 -13.34 -27.64 45.46
CA GLY A 147 -12.04 -27.67 46.13
C GLY A 147 -12.12 -28.35 47.51
N THR A 148 -13.18 -28.08 48.27
CA THR A 148 -13.40 -28.70 49.59
C THR A 148 -13.70 -30.20 49.50
N LEU A 149 -14.50 -30.64 48.53
CA LEU A 149 -14.82 -32.07 48.36
C LEU A 149 -13.61 -32.88 47.91
N LEU A 150 -12.83 -32.34 46.99
CA LEU A 150 -11.58 -32.95 46.54
C LEU A 150 -10.56 -33.08 47.67
N ALA A 151 -10.39 -32.01 48.47
CA ALA A 151 -9.48 -32.00 49.61
C ALA A 151 -9.87 -32.99 50.72
N ASN A 152 -11.15 -33.29 50.87
CA ASN A 152 -11.67 -34.26 51.85
C ASN A 152 -11.69 -35.71 51.30
N SER A 153 -11.37 -35.91 50.02
CA SER A 153 -11.30 -37.24 49.43
C SER A 153 -9.95 -37.92 49.75
N LYS A 154 -9.94 -39.25 49.82
CA LYS A 154 -8.70 -40.03 49.95
C LYS A 154 -7.94 -40.18 48.62
N VAL A 155 -8.45 -39.59 47.54
CA VAL A 155 -7.89 -39.69 46.18
C VAL A 155 -7.03 -38.46 45.91
N PRO A 156 -5.74 -38.61 45.52
CA PRO A 156 -4.93 -37.49 45.08
C PRO A 156 -5.59 -36.73 43.93
N SER A 157 -5.80 -35.42 44.07
CA SER A 157 -6.57 -34.64 43.10
C SER A 157 -5.91 -33.31 42.71
N LYS A 158 -6.11 -32.86 41.46
CA LYS A 158 -5.80 -31.50 40.97
C LYS A 158 -7.06 -30.83 40.46
N ASN A 159 -7.23 -29.54 40.77
CA ASN A 159 -8.37 -28.72 40.33
C ASN A 159 -7.86 -27.45 39.64
N ASN A 160 -7.98 -27.35 38.32
CA ASN A 160 -7.57 -26.16 37.56
C ASN A 160 -8.78 -25.34 37.07
N THR A 161 -9.87 -25.32 37.84
CA THR A 161 -11.11 -24.63 37.45
C THR A 161 -10.91 -23.10 37.36
N ILE A 162 -11.37 -22.50 36.26
CA ILE A 162 -11.32 -21.05 35.98
C ILE A 162 -12.74 -20.47 36.13
N ILE A 163 -12.82 -19.21 36.57
CA ILE A 163 -14.09 -18.46 36.67
C ILE A 163 -14.25 -17.63 35.41
N VAL A 164 -15.42 -17.68 34.75
CA VAL A 164 -15.74 -16.74 33.67
C VAL A 164 -15.89 -15.35 34.29
N PRO A 165 -15.14 -14.32 33.85
CA PRO A 165 -15.45 -12.96 34.26
C PRO A 165 -16.89 -12.62 33.84
N SER A 166 -17.67 -12.06 34.75
CA SER A 166 -19.03 -11.59 34.45
C SER A 166 -19.01 -10.67 33.22
N GLU A 167 -20.06 -10.76 32.39
CA GLU A 167 -20.19 -9.87 31.23
C GLU A 167 -20.02 -8.40 31.65
N PRO A 168 -19.31 -7.57 30.85
CA PRO A 168 -19.04 -6.19 31.19
C PRO A 168 -20.36 -5.43 31.35
N THR A 169 -20.41 -4.55 32.35
CA THR A 169 -21.61 -3.79 32.65
C THR A 169 -21.93 -2.80 31.52
N VAL A 170 -23.21 -2.39 31.41
CA VAL A 170 -23.65 -1.38 30.44
C VAL A 170 -22.86 -0.08 30.57
N GLU A 171 -22.47 0.29 31.79
CA GLU A 171 -21.65 1.48 32.08
C GLU A 171 -20.20 1.34 31.57
N GLU A 172 -19.58 0.17 31.75
CA GLU A 172 -18.23 -0.11 31.23
C GLU A 172 -18.20 -0.14 29.70
N ILE A 173 -19.22 -0.72 29.07
CA ILE A 173 -19.36 -0.72 27.61
C ILE A 173 -19.48 0.72 27.09
N ALA A 174 -20.33 1.54 27.73
CA ALA A 174 -20.51 2.94 27.35
C ALA A 174 -19.22 3.76 27.51
N ALA A 175 -18.44 3.52 28.58
CA ALA A 175 -17.17 4.19 28.79
C ALA A 175 -16.12 3.82 27.72
N ILE A 176 -16.03 2.53 27.34
CA ILE A 176 -15.13 2.07 26.27
C ILE A 176 -15.52 2.69 24.94
N GLN A 177 -16.81 2.71 24.61
CA GLN A 177 -17.32 3.31 23.37
C GLN A 177 -17.01 4.82 23.31
N ALA A 178 -17.23 5.56 24.40
CA ALA A 178 -16.91 6.97 24.46
C ALA A 178 -15.40 7.25 24.27
N GLU A 179 -14.53 6.41 24.84
CA GLU A 179 -13.07 6.53 24.66
C GLU A 179 -12.64 6.23 23.21
N GLU A 180 -13.24 5.21 22.57
CA GLU A 180 -12.99 4.89 21.16
C GLU A 180 -13.46 5.99 20.22
N GLU A 181 -14.65 6.55 20.46
CA GLU A 181 -15.18 7.68 19.69
C GLU A 181 -14.27 8.92 19.81
N ALA A 182 -13.81 9.24 21.03
CA ALA A 182 -12.89 10.36 21.24
C ALA A 182 -11.56 10.17 20.49
N LYS A 183 -11.00 8.94 20.47
CA LYS A 183 -9.80 8.61 19.70
C LYS A 183 -10.03 8.75 18.20
N LEU A 184 -11.15 8.28 17.69
CA LEU A 184 -11.50 8.38 16.28
C LEU A 184 -11.65 9.84 15.84
N GLN A 185 -12.25 10.69 16.67
CA GLN A 185 -12.36 12.13 16.41
C GLN A 185 -10.98 12.80 16.36
N ALA A 186 -10.08 12.47 17.30
CA ALA A 186 -8.72 13.01 17.30
C ALA A 186 -7.93 12.64 16.03
N ILE A 187 -8.08 11.41 15.53
CA ILE A 187 -7.45 10.97 14.28
C ILE A 187 -7.97 11.78 13.08
N LYS A 188 -9.28 11.96 12.96
CA LYS A 188 -9.88 12.76 11.87
C LYS A 188 -9.39 14.20 11.84
N VAL A 189 -9.21 14.82 13.02
CA VAL A 189 -8.66 16.18 13.13
C VAL A 189 -7.22 16.23 12.63
N GLU A 190 -6.39 15.25 12.98
CA GLU A 190 -5.00 15.20 12.56
C GLU A 190 -4.86 14.93 11.05
N GLU A 191 -5.71 14.05 10.50
CA GLU A 191 -5.79 13.80 9.06
C GLU A 191 -6.20 15.07 8.30
N ALA A 192 -7.18 15.82 8.80
CA ALA A 192 -7.60 17.09 8.20
C ALA A 192 -6.48 18.14 8.21
N LYS A 193 -5.72 18.25 9.32
CA LYS A 193 -4.55 19.14 9.40
C LYS A 193 -3.46 18.74 8.40
N LYS A 194 -3.15 17.45 8.30
CA LYS A 194 -2.15 16.92 7.36
C LYS A 194 -2.58 17.16 5.91
N ALA A 195 -3.85 16.94 5.59
CA ALA A 195 -4.39 17.20 4.26
C ALA A 195 -4.27 18.69 3.88
N LYS A 196 -4.54 19.59 4.83
CA LYS A 196 -4.35 21.03 4.62
C LYS A 196 -2.89 21.40 4.39
N LEU A 197 -1.97 20.90 5.22
CA LEU A 197 -0.54 21.16 5.06
C LEU A 197 -0.02 20.68 3.69
N LEU A 198 -0.45 19.49 3.26
CA LEU A 198 -0.09 18.95 1.94
C LEU A 198 -0.64 19.81 0.79
N ALA A 199 -1.86 20.32 0.93
CA ALA A 199 -2.45 21.23 -0.06
C ALA A 199 -1.69 22.56 -0.13
N ASP A 200 -1.29 23.13 1.01
CA ASP A 200 -0.49 24.35 1.08
C ASP A 200 0.90 24.15 0.46
N GLU A 201 1.59 23.04 0.76
CA GLU A 201 2.87 22.67 0.15
C GLU A 201 2.77 22.51 -1.37
N LYS A 202 1.71 21.85 -1.85
CA LYS A 202 1.46 21.69 -3.28
C LYS A 202 1.23 23.04 -3.96
N ALA A 203 0.42 23.91 -3.38
CA ALA A 203 0.16 25.24 -3.91
C ALA A 203 1.44 26.10 -3.98
N ILE A 204 2.33 25.99 -2.98
CA ILE A 204 3.64 26.66 -2.99
C ILE A 204 4.51 26.13 -4.14
N GLN A 205 4.51 24.81 -4.37
CA GLN A 205 5.31 24.21 -5.44
C GLN A 205 4.80 24.64 -6.83
N GLU A 206 3.48 24.58 -7.05
CA GLU A 206 2.86 25.03 -8.31
C GLU A 206 3.15 26.52 -8.57
N ALA A 207 3.11 27.37 -7.54
CA ALA A 207 3.45 28.79 -7.66
C ALA A 207 4.93 29.03 -8.00
N LYS A 208 5.85 28.23 -7.47
CA LYS A 208 7.29 28.31 -7.79
C LYS A 208 7.56 27.92 -9.24
N GLU A 209 6.98 26.83 -9.71
CA GLU A 209 7.14 26.35 -11.09
C GLU A 209 6.60 27.38 -12.09
N LEU A 210 5.44 27.99 -11.79
CA LEU A 210 4.88 29.05 -12.62
C LEU A 210 5.79 30.29 -12.67
N ALA A 211 6.32 30.71 -11.52
CA ALA A 211 7.22 31.87 -11.45
C ALA A 211 8.54 31.62 -12.20
N GLU A 212 9.09 30.41 -12.14
CA GLU A 212 10.29 30.03 -12.88
C GLU A 212 10.04 29.99 -14.39
N ALA A 213 8.90 29.43 -14.82
CA ALA A 213 8.51 29.44 -16.23
C ALA A 213 8.36 30.87 -16.78
N GLN A 214 7.70 31.76 -16.03
CA GLN A 214 7.57 33.17 -16.41
C GLN A 214 8.91 33.87 -16.54
N LYS A 215 9.81 33.66 -15.58
CA LYS A 215 11.16 34.23 -15.61
C LYS A 215 11.97 33.75 -16.83
N ASN A 216 11.86 32.46 -17.16
CA ASN A 216 12.54 31.89 -18.33
C ASN A 216 12.00 32.48 -19.64
N GLU A 217 10.68 32.66 -19.77
CA GLU A 217 10.08 33.31 -20.94
C GLU A 217 10.49 34.78 -21.06
N GLU A 218 10.49 35.54 -19.95
CA GLU A 218 10.98 36.92 -19.94
C GLU A 218 12.46 37.00 -20.36
N GLN A 219 13.29 36.08 -19.89
CA GLN A 219 14.70 36.04 -20.25
C GLN A 219 14.90 35.74 -21.75
N LYS A 220 14.13 34.80 -22.33
CA LYS A 220 14.17 34.53 -23.79
C LYS A 220 13.80 35.77 -24.60
N GLU A 221 12.73 36.45 -24.21
CA GLU A 221 12.28 37.68 -24.87
C GLU A 221 13.36 38.78 -24.81
N GLN A 222 14.03 38.95 -23.66
CA GLN A 222 15.14 39.89 -23.52
C GLN A 222 16.33 39.54 -24.42
N VAL A 223 16.67 38.26 -24.57
CA VAL A 223 17.74 37.81 -25.47
C VAL A 223 17.36 38.09 -26.92
N VAL A 224 16.13 37.75 -27.34
CA VAL A 224 15.59 38.05 -28.67
C VAL A 224 15.71 39.55 -29.00
N GLN A 225 15.25 40.41 -28.08
CA GLN A 225 15.31 41.85 -28.26
C GLN A 225 16.76 42.37 -28.32
N ALA A 226 17.65 41.86 -27.47
CA ALA A 226 19.05 42.25 -27.47
C ALA A 226 19.75 41.90 -28.81
N ILE A 227 19.45 40.72 -29.37
CA ILE A 227 19.97 40.28 -30.67
C ILE A 227 19.43 41.17 -31.80
N GLU A 228 18.12 41.45 -31.80
CA GLU A 228 17.51 42.33 -32.78
C GLU A 228 18.14 43.73 -32.75
N ILE A 229 18.35 44.30 -31.56
CA ILE A 229 19.04 45.58 -31.37
C ILE A 229 20.48 45.51 -31.89
N LYS A 230 21.21 44.42 -31.62
CA LYS A 230 22.59 44.23 -32.09
C LYS A 230 22.65 44.22 -33.61
N ILE A 231 21.75 43.49 -34.28
CA ILE A 231 21.66 43.44 -35.75
C ILE A 231 21.26 44.81 -36.32
N LYS A 232 20.24 45.47 -35.74
CA LYS A 232 19.83 46.82 -36.15
C LYS A 232 20.97 47.84 -36.04
N LYS A 233 21.80 47.75 -34.98
CA LYS A 233 22.99 48.60 -34.83
C LYS A 233 24.03 48.35 -35.91
N ILE A 234 24.26 47.09 -36.29
CA ILE A 234 25.18 46.75 -37.39
C ILE A 234 24.71 47.40 -38.69
N ILE A 235 23.42 47.26 -39.02
CA ILE A 235 22.83 47.84 -40.24
C ILE A 235 22.83 49.37 -40.19
N ALA A 236 22.53 49.98 -39.03
CA ALA A 236 22.53 51.43 -38.88
C ALA A 236 23.93 52.06 -39.07
N PHE A 237 25.00 51.30 -38.81
CA PHE A 237 26.36 51.74 -39.09
C PHE A 237 26.71 51.59 -40.58
N GLU A 238 26.21 50.54 -41.23
CA GLU A 238 26.50 50.22 -42.62
C GLU A 238 25.32 49.54 -43.33
N ASP A 239 24.66 50.30 -44.21
CA ASP A 239 23.49 49.82 -44.95
C ASP A 239 23.81 48.62 -45.87
N ILE A 240 22.81 47.76 -46.04
CA ILE A 240 22.83 46.68 -47.03
C ILE A 240 22.39 47.25 -48.38
N ASN A 241 23.36 47.40 -49.28
CA ASN A 241 23.25 48.02 -50.58
C ASN A 241 23.50 47.02 -51.71
N PHE A 242 22.87 47.30 -52.84
CA PHE A 242 22.94 46.49 -54.05
C PHE A 242 23.44 47.35 -55.21
N GLU A 243 24.04 46.72 -56.22
CA GLU A 243 24.33 47.37 -57.50
C GLU A 243 23.04 47.89 -58.15
N LEU A 244 23.17 48.97 -58.92
CA LEU A 244 22.04 49.64 -59.58
C LEU A 244 21.21 48.65 -60.40
N ASN A 245 19.90 48.60 -60.13
CA ASN A 245 18.92 47.71 -60.78
C ASN A 245 19.27 46.22 -60.74
N LYS A 246 20.08 45.79 -59.77
CA LYS A 246 20.45 44.39 -59.58
C LYS A 246 20.18 43.92 -58.15
N ALA A 247 20.19 42.60 -57.99
CA ALA A 247 20.22 41.94 -56.69
C ALA A 247 21.66 41.64 -56.22
N THR A 248 22.69 42.09 -56.94
CA THR A 248 24.10 41.89 -56.56
C THR A 248 24.48 42.77 -55.38
N LEU A 249 24.98 42.19 -54.30
CA LEU A 249 25.44 42.90 -53.10
C LEU A 249 26.79 43.58 -53.33
N THR A 250 26.98 44.76 -52.74
CA THR A 250 28.29 45.45 -52.73
C THR A 250 29.28 44.76 -51.77
N GLU A 251 30.59 44.93 -51.98
CA GLU A 251 31.61 44.39 -51.06
C GLU A 251 31.44 44.87 -49.62
N LYS A 252 31.05 46.14 -49.46
CA LYS A 252 30.73 46.75 -48.17
C LYS A 252 29.59 45.97 -47.49
N SER A 253 28.50 45.75 -48.20
CA SER A 253 27.37 44.96 -47.68
C SER A 253 27.73 43.50 -47.38
N ILE A 254 28.67 42.88 -48.11
CA ILE A 254 29.18 41.55 -47.76
C ILE A 254 29.88 41.56 -46.39
N ASN A 255 30.63 42.62 -46.06
CA ASN A 255 31.25 42.76 -44.73
C ASN A 255 30.22 42.95 -43.62
N THR A 256 29.17 43.72 -43.88
CA THR A 256 28.02 43.87 -42.97
C THR A 256 27.34 42.53 -42.72
N LEU A 257 27.06 41.75 -43.79
CA LEU A 257 26.47 40.42 -43.66
C LEU A 257 27.36 39.45 -42.89
N ARG A 258 28.69 39.56 -42.99
CA ARG A 258 29.61 38.75 -42.17
C ARG A 258 29.44 39.02 -40.68
N GLN A 259 29.26 40.28 -40.28
CA GLN A 259 29.00 40.63 -38.88
C GLN A 259 27.66 40.07 -38.40
N ILE A 260 26.61 40.20 -39.22
CA ILE A 260 25.28 39.64 -38.93
C ILE A 260 25.36 38.11 -38.82
N ALA A 261 26.08 37.44 -39.74
CA ALA A 261 26.28 36.00 -39.70
C ALA A 261 26.97 35.55 -38.41
N THR A 262 27.98 36.29 -37.92
CA THR A 262 28.60 36.01 -36.62
C THR A 262 27.57 36.03 -35.48
N VAL A 263 26.72 37.06 -35.42
CA VAL A 263 25.66 37.15 -34.40
C VAL A 263 24.69 35.97 -34.52
N LEU A 264 24.23 35.63 -35.72
CA LEU A 264 23.30 34.50 -35.92
C LEU A 264 23.94 33.14 -35.63
N LYS A 265 25.26 33.00 -35.73
CA LYS A 265 25.99 31.78 -35.34
C LYS A 265 26.22 31.67 -33.84
N GLU A 266 26.38 32.80 -33.14
CA GLU A 266 26.42 32.85 -31.67
C GLU A 266 25.06 32.43 -31.06
N HIS A 267 23.96 32.70 -31.76
CA HIS A 267 22.60 32.44 -31.28
C HIS A 267 21.87 31.44 -32.18
N GLN A 268 22.17 30.15 -32.03
CA GLN A 268 21.75 29.11 -32.99
C GLN A 268 20.25 28.78 -32.97
N ASN A 269 19.54 29.09 -31.88
CA ASN A 269 18.10 28.84 -31.74
C ASN A 269 17.24 29.91 -32.42
N VAL A 270 17.83 31.09 -32.68
CA VAL A 270 17.10 32.23 -33.21
C VAL A 270 16.71 32.05 -34.67
N HIS A 271 15.43 32.29 -34.97
CA HIS A 271 14.90 32.38 -36.32
C HIS A 271 14.76 33.85 -36.75
N VAL A 272 15.07 34.14 -38.01
CA VAL A 272 15.10 35.51 -38.53
C VAL A 272 14.32 35.63 -39.83
N GLU A 273 13.55 36.71 -39.94
CA GLU A 273 12.94 37.18 -41.18
C GLU A 273 13.74 38.34 -41.74
N ILE A 274 14.10 38.24 -43.02
CA ILE A 274 14.76 39.28 -43.80
C ILE A 274 13.68 39.95 -44.65
N GLU A 275 13.43 41.22 -44.38
CA GLU A 275 12.40 42.01 -45.03
C GLU A 275 13.03 42.95 -46.06
N GLY A 276 12.59 42.85 -47.32
CA GLY A 276 13.10 43.67 -48.42
C GLY A 276 12.09 44.72 -48.83
N HIS A 277 12.52 45.97 -48.94
CA HIS A 277 11.64 47.09 -49.28
C HIS A 277 12.20 47.92 -50.45
N THR A 278 11.30 48.44 -51.26
CA THR A 278 11.61 49.43 -52.30
C THR A 278 10.99 50.78 -51.94
N ASP A 279 11.40 51.83 -52.67
CA ASP A 279 10.59 53.04 -52.71
C ASP A 279 9.36 52.84 -53.60
N GLY A 280 8.44 53.81 -53.56
CA GLY A 280 7.19 53.80 -54.31
C GLY A 280 7.31 54.27 -55.77
N SER A 281 8.51 54.27 -56.34
CA SER A 281 8.73 54.65 -57.74
C SER A 281 8.76 53.42 -58.62
N GLY A 282 8.03 53.44 -59.73
CA GLY A 282 8.03 52.35 -60.71
C GLY A 282 6.77 51.49 -60.62
N ASP A 283 6.84 50.31 -61.22
CA ASP A 283 5.75 49.34 -61.24
C ASP A 283 5.75 48.48 -59.96
N GLU A 284 4.59 48.29 -59.35
CA GLU A 284 4.43 47.56 -58.09
C GLU A 284 4.90 46.09 -58.22
N THR A 285 4.58 45.42 -59.33
CA THR A 285 4.96 44.01 -59.57
C THR A 285 6.47 43.89 -59.74
N TYR A 286 7.07 44.85 -60.44
CA TYR A 286 8.52 44.94 -60.55
C TYR A 286 9.18 45.17 -59.19
N ASN A 287 8.67 46.11 -58.39
CA ASN A 287 9.18 46.43 -57.06
C ASN A 287 9.10 45.24 -56.09
N LEU A 288 8.00 44.48 -56.14
CA LEU A 288 7.86 43.24 -55.38
C LEU A 288 8.91 42.21 -55.80
N THR A 289 9.04 41.94 -57.10
CA THR A 289 10.01 40.97 -57.64
C THR A 289 11.46 41.36 -57.30
N LEU A 290 11.78 42.65 -57.40
CA LEU A 290 13.10 43.18 -57.08
C LEU A 290 13.41 43.04 -55.59
N SER A 291 12.47 43.40 -54.72
CA SER A 291 12.65 43.27 -53.27
C SER A 291 12.86 41.81 -52.86
N GLN A 292 12.12 40.87 -53.45
CA GLN A 292 12.26 39.44 -53.19
C GLN A 292 13.63 38.93 -53.65
N SER A 293 14.03 39.24 -54.88
CA SER A 293 15.33 38.83 -55.43
C SER A 293 16.50 39.33 -54.56
N ARG A 294 16.38 40.54 -53.99
CA ARG A 294 17.38 41.11 -53.08
C ARG A 294 17.49 40.35 -51.77
N VAL A 295 16.37 40.04 -51.10
CA VAL A 295 16.42 39.29 -49.84
C VAL A 295 16.80 37.83 -50.04
N ASP A 296 16.48 37.24 -51.20
CA ASP A 296 16.94 35.90 -51.57
C ASP A 296 18.47 35.86 -51.71
N MET A 297 19.07 36.87 -52.35
CA MET A 297 20.53 36.99 -52.42
C MET A 297 21.13 37.17 -51.01
N VAL A 298 20.53 37.99 -50.14
CA VAL A 298 20.99 38.15 -48.76
C VAL A 298 20.96 36.81 -48.02
N LYS A 299 19.84 36.07 -48.13
CA LYS A 299 19.70 34.72 -47.55
C LYS A 299 20.77 33.78 -48.09
N GLU A 300 20.97 33.72 -49.41
CA GLU A 300 21.99 32.88 -50.04
C GLU A 300 23.38 33.17 -49.47
N ARG A 301 23.74 34.45 -49.30
CA ARG A 301 25.02 34.84 -48.71
C ARG A 301 25.16 34.46 -47.25
N LEU A 302 24.11 34.60 -46.44
CA LEU A 302 24.14 34.16 -45.04
C LEU A 302 24.26 32.64 -44.93
N VAL A 303 23.61 31.89 -45.81
CA VAL A 303 23.74 30.43 -45.89
C VAL A 303 25.16 30.03 -46.29
N ALA A 304 25.76 30.72 -47.26
CA ALA A 304 27.16 30.53 -47.63
C ALA A 304 28.14 30.87 -46.48
N MET A 305 27.71 31.67 -45.51
CA MET A 305 28.45 31.99 -44.27
C MET A 305 28.09 31.05 -43.10
N GLU A 306 27.48 29.90 -43.39
CA GLU A 306 27.13 28.82 -42.47
C GLU A 306 25.95 29.11 -41.52
N VAL A 307 25.08 30.06 -41.86
CA VAL A 307 23.79 30.20 -41.16
C VAL A 307 22.79 29.19 -41.73
N SER A 308 22.16 28.36 -40.89
CA SER A 308 21.21 27.35 -41.37
C SER A 308 20.04 27.98 -42.13
N ALA A 309 19.78 27.50 -43.34
CA ALA A 309 18.74 28.03 -44.22
C ALA A 309 17.32 27.93 -43.63
N ASN A 310 17.07 26.94 -42.77
CA ASN A 310 15.78 26.74 -42.09
C ASN A 310 15.47 27.83 -41.07
N ARG A 311 16.50 28.53 -40.59
CA ARG A 311 16.37 29.64 -39.64
C ARG A 311 16.10 30.98 -40.32
N ILE A 312 16.20 31.04 -41.65
CA ILE A 312 16.09 32.27 -42.41
C ILE A 312 14.85 32.24 -43.30
N LYS A 313 13.92 33.13 -43.00
CA LYS A 313 12.80 33.48 -43.87
C LYS A 313 13.15 34.76 -44.62
N ALA A 314 12.90 34.82 -45.93
CA ALA A 314 13.21 35.98 -46.75
C ALA A 314 11.95 36.41 -47.50
N ILE A 315 11.48 37.63 -47.28
CA ILE A 315 10.26 38.16 -47.89
C ILE A 315 10.53 39.55 -48.46
N GLY A 316 10.29 39.69 -49.75
CA GLY A 316 10.18 40.99 -50.41
C GLY A 316 8.79 41.56 -50.22
N TYR A 317 8.69 42.76 -49.64
CA TYR A 317 7.44 43.48 -49.47
C TYR A 317 7.20 44.54 -50.56
N GLY A 318 8.16 44.75 -51.46
CA GLY A 318 8.13 45.83 -52.43
C GLY A 318 7.93 47.19 -51.75
N GLU A 319 6.99 47.97 -52.26
CA GLU A 319 6.64 49.31 -51.75
C GLU A 319 5.49 49.31 -50.74
N THR A 320 4.94 48.13 -50.40
CA THR A 320 3.68 48.01 -49.62
C THR A 320 3.84 48.37 -48.13
N LYS A 321 5.08 48.44 -47.63
CA LYS A 321 5.42 48.82 -46.25
C LYS A 321 6.44 49.97 -46.22
N PRO A 322 6.04 51.22 -46.57
CA PRO A 322 6.93 52.37 -46.52
C PRO A 322 7.24 52.76 -45.07
N LEU A 323 8.51 53.08 -44.79
CA LEU A 323 8.94 53.60 -43.49
C LEU A 323 8.61 55.09 -43.35
N VAL A 324 8.70 55.82 -44.46
CA VAL A 324 8.44 57.26 -44.60
C VAL A 324 7.72 57.55 -45.92
N SER A 325 7.16 58.75 -46.08
CA SER A 325 6.49 59.17 -47.33
C SER A 325 7.42 59.12 -48.54
N ASN A 326 6.94 58.75 -49.74
CA ASN A 326 7.77 58.70 -50.96
C ASN A 326 7.97 60.07 -51.67
N ASP A 327 7.72 61.17 -50.96
CA ASP A 327 7.67 62.53 -51.49
C ASP A 327 9.04 63.10 -51.93
N THR A 328 10.10 62.76 -51.20
CA THR A 328 11.46 63.27 -51.41
C THR A 328 12.43 62.15 -51.74
N GLU A 329 13.52 62.47 -52.44
CA GLU A 329 14.56 61.46 -52.73
C GLU A 329 15.21 60.93 -51.44
N GLU A 330 15.34 61.78 -50.42
CA GLU A 330 15.84 61.37 -49.12
C GLU A 330 14.95 60.30 -48.49
N ASN A 331 13.62 60.50 -48.52
CA ASN A 331 12.69 59.54 -47.97
C ASN A 331 12.58 58.25 -48.81
N ARG A 332 12.62 58.36 -50.14
CA ARG A 332 12.73 57.17 -51.01
C ARG A 332 13.97 56.35 -50.69
N ARG A 333 15.12 56.99 -50.45
CA ARG A 333 16.34 56.29 -50.01
C ARG A 333 16.14 55.53 -48.70
N LYS A 334 15.40 56.09 -47.74
CA LYS A 334 15.07 55.42 -46.47
C LYS A 334 14.13 54.21 -46.69
N ASN A 335 13.26 54.26 -47.69
CA ASN A 335 12.36 53.15 -48.03
C ASN A 335 13.08 52.00 -48.76
N ARG A 336 14.14 52.29 -49.52
CA ARG A 336 15.03 51.28 -50.14
C ARG A 336 15.93 50.64 -49.08
N ARG A 337 15.39 49.70 -48.30
CA ARG A 337 16.08 49.10 -47.15
C ARG A 337 15.92 47.58 -47.07
N VAL A 338 16.78 46.96 -46.28
CA VAL A 338 16.67 45.57 -45.84
C VAL A 338 16.63 45.58 -44.32
N GLU A 339 15.60 44.96 -43.75
CA GLU A 339 15.43 44.83 -42.30
C GLU A 339 15.54 43.37 -41.87
N PHE A 340 15.92 43.17 -40.61
CA PHE A 340 16.00 41.86 -39.98
C PHE A 340 15.08 41.88 -38.77
N LYS A 341 14.17 40.92 -38.71
CA LYS A 341 13.23 40.75 -37.62
C LYS A 341 13.43 39.38 -36.99
N ILE A 342 13.57 39.34 -35.67
CA ILE A 342 13.67 38.06 -34.97
C ILE A 342 12.27 37.48 -34.79
N LEU A 343 12.09 36.22 -35.19
CA LEU A 343 10.81 35.51 -35.13
C LEU A 343 10.62 34.73 -33.82
N GLY A 344 11.70 34.49 -33.08
CA GLY A 344 11.72 33.73 -31.83
C GLY A 344 12.98 32.87 -31.67
N GLU A 345 13.13 32.28 -30.48
CA GLU A 345 14.11 31.24 -30.13
C GLU A 345 13.47 29.85 -30.07
#